data_AF-A0A8F6TUL0-F1
#
_entry.id   AF-A0A8F6TUL0-F1
#
_cell.length_a   1.000
_cell.length_b   1.000
_cell.length_c   1.000
_cell.angle_alpha   90.00
_cell.angle_beta   90.00
_cell.angle_gamma   90.00
#
_symmetry.space_group_name_H-M   'P 1'
#
loop_
_entity.id
_entity.type
_entity.pdbx_description
1 polymer ?
#
loop_
_entity_poly.entity_id
_entity_poly.type
_entity_poly.pdbx_seq_one_letter_code
_entity_poly.pdbx_strand_id
1 'polypeptide(L)'
;MPQPKEESSQIFILIIDETYGGDDDAWEEESHRFRRSLERDFDCEFAEANIGPGADIPAFLTIIATTTVPIWTVLLGAFFLGKPISENLTAWSEIGGRLRSFFGRQVVLARNGAAAIAVEAVFEELGGLPKTIRLLSYRPGHIGDDERIGDMPQSDSIQENVPTLNLGYVRHIFEIEADGVLHRVTVDGKNTEVLKLQRSI
;
A
#
# COMPACT_ATOMS: atom_id res chain seq x y z
N MET A 1 21.93 2.72 -7.47
CA MET A 1 21.88 2.28 -6.04
C MET A 1 20.99 1.04 -5.94
N PRO A 2 21.27 0.08 -5.03
CA PRO A 2 20.34 -1.02 -4.78
C PRO A 2 19.03 -0.46 -4.24
N GLN A 3 17.90 -0.87 -4.83
CA GLN A 3 16.60 -0.42 -4.35
C GLN A 3 16.23 -1.14 -3.04
N PRO A 4 15.65 -0.44 -2.06
CA PRO A 4 15.18 -1.07 -0.82
C PRO A 4 14.11 -2.13 -1.16
N LYS A 5 14.02 -3.18 -0.35
CA LYS A 5 13.01 -4.24 -0.49
C LYS A 5 12.15 -4.28 0.75
N GLU A 6 10.84 -4.29 0.58
CA GLU A 6 9.90 -4.39 1.70
C GLU A 6 10.00 -5.79 2.33
N GLU A 7 10.52 -5.85 3.55
CA GLU A 7 10.48 -7.07 4.37
C GLU A 7 9.06 -7.30 4.93
N SER A 8 8.76 -8.53 5.32
CA SER A 8 7.43 -8.93 5.81
C SER A 8 6.99 -8.20 7.10
N SER A 9 7.90 -7.60 7.84
CA SER A 9 7.63 -6.79 9.05
C SER A 9 7.51 -5.30 8.77
N GLN A 10 7.85 -4.86 7.56
CA GLN A 10 7.94 -3.45 7.20
C GLN A 10 6.71 -3.01 6.43
N ILE A 11 6.36 -1.74 6.60
CA ILE A 11 5.31 -1.09 5.82
C ILE A 11 5.98 0.10 5.15
N PHE A 12 6.20 -0.01 3.85
CA PHE A 12 6.79 1.06 3.07
C PHE A 12 5.71 2.01 2.58
N ILE A 13 5.99 3.31 2.75
CA ILE A 13 5.29 4.38 2.06
C ILE A 13 6.32 5.26 1.37
N LEU A 14 6.01 5.62 0.13
CA LEU A 14 6.88 6.40 -0.73
C LEU A 14 6.13 7.68 -1.11
N ILE A 15 6.82 8.82 -1.06
CA ILE A 15 6.32 10.10 -1.55
C ILE A 15 7.09 10.42 -2.82
N ILE A 16 6.39 10.66 -3.93
CA ILE A 16 7.03 11.05 -5.19
C ILE A 16 7.71 12.40 -4.98
N ASP A 17 8.93 12.56 -5.51
CA ASP A 17 9.62 13.83 -5.48
C ASP A 17 8.92 14.85 -6.39
N GLU A 18 8.14 15.74 -5.78
CA GLU A 18 7.34 16.74 -6.48
C GLU A 18 8.20 17.82 -7.17
N THR A 19 9.52 17.88 -6.89
CA THR A 19 10.44 18.80 -7.57
C THR A 19 11.02 18.22 -8.86
N TYR A 20 10.78 16.94 -9.15
CA TYR A 20 11.28 16.28 -10.35
C TYR A 20 10.63 16.83 -11.63
N GLY A 21 11.45 17.03 -12.66
CA GLY A 21 11.04 17.74 -13.89
C GLY A 21 11.05 19.26 -13.78
N GLY A 22 11.63 19.80 -12.69
CA GLY A 22 11.89 21.22 -12.48
C GLY A 22 13.15 21.74 -13.20
N ASP A 23 13.81 22.74 -12.63
CA ASP A 23 15.05 23.31 -13.17
C ASP A 23 16.25 22.38 -12.90
N ASP A 24 16.86 21.84 -13.96
CA ASP A 24 17.97 20.87 -13.87
C ASP A 24 19.16 21.40 -13.05
N ASP A 25 19.45 22.71 -13.12
CA ASP A 25 20.58 23.30 -12.41
C ASP A 25 20.33 23.45 -10.90
N ALA A 26 19.07 23.40 -10.47
CA ALA A 26 18.64 23.58 -9.08
C ALA A 26 17.99 22.34 -8.46
N TRP A 27 17.66 21.32 -9.28
CA TRP A 27 16.86 20.18 -8.87
C TRP A 27 17.43 19.43 -7.67
N GLU A 28 18.74 19.17 -7.63
CA GLU A 28 19.36 18.45 -6.50
C GLU A 28 19.16 19.19 -5.16
N GLU A 29 19.31 20.52 -5.16
CA GLU A 29 19.12 21.34 -3.96
C GLU A 29 17.63 21.44 -3.59
N GLU A 30 16.74 21.54 -4.58
CA GLU A 30 15.28 21.54 -4.37
C GLU A 30 14.77 20.21 -3.81
N SER A 31 15.19 19.10 -4.40
CA SER A 31 14.87 17.73 -3.98
C SER A 31 15.34 17.49 -2.54
N HIS A 32 16.57 17.89 -2.20
CA HIS A 32 17.07 17.81 -0.82
C HIS A 32 16.33 18.72 0.17
N ARG A 33 15.90 19.91 -0.25
CA ARG A 33 15.07 20.79 0.60
C ARG A 33 13.67 20.19 0.80
N PHE A 34 13.09 19.61 -0.24
CA PHE A 34 11.81 18.95 -0.18
C PHE A 34 11.85 17.75 0.76
N ARG A 35 12.84 16.84 0.62
CA ARG A 35 13.06 15.72 1.56
C ARG A 35 13.12 16.19 3.02
N ARG A 36 13.92 17.23 3.30
CA ARG A 36 14.04 17.78 4.66
C ARG A 36 12.74 18.41 5.18
N SER A 37 11.88 18.88 4.29
CA SER A 37 10.55 19.38 4.66
C SER A 37 9.63 18.21 5.03
N LEU A 38 9.67 17.10 4.28
CA LEU A 38 8.92 15.87 4.60
C LEU A 38 9.35 15.31 5.97
N GLU A 39 10.66 15.24 6.24
CA GLU A 39 11.18 14.76 7.52
C GLU A 39 10.68 15.58 8.71
N ARG A 40 10.53 16.89 8.52
CA ARG A 40 9.99 17.81 9.54
C ARG A 40 8.47 17.68 9.68
N ASP A 41 7.76 17.58 8.57
CA ASP A 41 6.30 17.53 8.54
C ASP A 41 5.78 16.22 9.15
N PHE A 42 6.51 15.11 8.93
CA PHE A 42 6.09 13.77 9.36
C PHE A 42 6.85 13.20 10.55
N ASP A 43 7.87 13.92 11.05
CA ASP A 43 8.72 13.51 12.18
C ASP A 43 9.32 12.10 11.97
N CYS A 44 9.82 11.82 10.77
CA CYS A 44 10.47 10.57 10.42
C CYS A 44 11.55 10.77 9.34
N GLU A 45 12.51 9.85 9.26
CA GLU A 45 13.55 9.90 8.24
C GLU A 45 13.04 9.38 6.88
N PHE A 46 13.58 9.96 5.81
CA PHE A 46 13.29 9.55 4.45
C PHE A 46 14.58 9.19 3.71
N ALA A 47 14.57 8.02 3.07
CA ALA A 47 15.62 7.55 2.16
C ALA A 47 15.21 7.79 0.70
N GLU A 48 16.17 8.14 -0.15
CA GLU A 48 15.94 8.25 -1.59
C GLU A 48 15.69 6.86 -2.21
N ALA A 49 14.73 6.80 -3.14
CA ALA A 49 14.37 5.60 -3.89
C ALA A 49 14.02 5.98 -5.33
N ASN A 50 14.08 5.00 -6.23
CA ASN A 50 13.55 5.12 -7.59
C ASN A 50 12.44 4.09 -7.75
N ILE A 51 11.28 4.53 -8.26
CA ILE A 51 10.05 3.71 -8.34
C ILE A 51 9.53 3.52 -9.77
N GLY A 52 10.28 3.93 -10.79
CA GLY A 52 9.94 3.64 -12.17
C GLY A 52 11.13 3.13 -12.97
N PRO A 53 11.15 1.86 -13.45
CA PRO A 53 12.21 1.43 -14.34
C PRO A 53 12.18 2.28 -15.62
N GLY A 54 13.31 2.89 -15.97
CA GLY A 54 13.49 3.63 -17.22
C GLY A 54 13.01 5.08 -17.20
N ALA A 55 11.89 5.40 -16.55
CA ALA A 55 11.48 6.80 -16.35
C ALA A 55 12.20 7.48 -15.16
N ASP A 56 12.89 6.68 -14.35
CA ASP A 56 13.66 7.09 -13.19
C ASP A 56 12.86 8.01 -12.25
N ILE A 57 11.66 7.58 -11.88
CA ILE A 57 10.76 8.34 -11.01
C ILE A 57 11.39 8.41 -9.61
N PRO A 58 11.90 9.59 -9.18
CA PRO A 58 12.51 9.72 -7.87
C PRO A 58 11.43 9.83 -6.79
N ALA A 59 11.70 9.21 -5.66
CA ALA A 59 10.80 9.19 -4.52
C ALA A 59 11.56 9.15 -3.20
N PHE A 60 10.86 9.52 -2.14
CA PHE A 60 11.33 9.45 -0.77
C PHE A 60 10.58 8.36 -0.03
N LEU A 61 11.30 7.32 0.38
CA LEU A 61 10.80 6.19 1.11
C LEU A 61 10.97 6.40 2.61
N THR A 62 9.91 6.15 3.38
CA THR A 62 9.99 5.96 4.83
C THR A 62 9.34 4.64 5.23
N ILE A 63 9.76 4.13 6.38
CA ILE A 63 9.22 2.91 6.98
C ILE A 63 8.32 3.34 8.11
N ILE A 64 7.08 2.85 8.12
CA ILE A 64 6.17 3.08 9.24
C ILE A 64 6.62 2.22 10.42
N ALA A 65 7.54 2.76 11.21
CA ALA A 65 7.99 2.18 12.47
C ALA A 65 6.90 2.41 13.52
N THR A 66 5.95 1.50 13.63
CA THR A 66 5.13 1.36 14.83
C THR A 66 5.97 0.58 15.88
N THR A 67 5.71 0.74 17.16
CA THR A 67 6.56 0.40 18.33
C THR A 67 7.13 -1.05 18.46
N THR A 68 7.95 -1.27 19.49
CA THR A 68 8.55 -2.56 19.93
C THR A 68 7.59 -3.75 19.84
N VAL A 69 7.98 -4.73 19.02
CA VAL A 69 7.24 -5.93 18.59
C VAL A 69 5.88 -5.65 17.94
N PRO A 70 5.91 -5.32 16.64
CA PRO A 70 4.75 -5.26 15.76
C PRO A 70 3.69 -6.37 15.90
N ILE A 71 2.57 -6.13 16.58
CA ILE A 71 1.37 -6.99 16.42
C ILE A 71 1.00 -7.09 14.92
N TRP A 72 1.23 -6.01 14.15
CA TRP A 72 0.99 -5.98 12.72
C TRP A 72 1.89 -6.90 11.89
N THR A 73 3.12 -7.22 12.31
CA THR A 73 3.94 -8.19 11.57
C THR A 73 3.30 -9.58 11.60
N VAL A 74 2.73 -9.96 12.74
CA VAL A 74 2.00 -11.23 12.86
C VAL A 74 0.72 -11.19 12.04
N LEU A 75 -0.01 -10.07 12.06
CA LEU A 75 -1.24 -9.89 11.28
C LEU A 75 -0.97 -9.92 9.77
N LEU A 76 0.03 -9.18 9.27
CA LEU A 76 0.44 -9.19 7.86
C LEU A 76 0.88 -10.58 7.44
N GLY A 77 1.69 -11.26 8.26
CA GLY A 77 2.10 -12.64 8.00
C GLY A 77 0.91 -13.60 7.91
N ALA A 78 -0.03 -13.54 8.85
CA ALA A 78 -1.25 -14.35 8.81
C ALA A 78 -2.12 -14.02 7.59
N PHE A 79 -2.25 -12.74 7.25
CA PHE A 79 -3.04 -12.24 6.14
C PHE A 79 -2.50 -12.77 4.81
N PHE A 80 -1.20 -12.62 4.53
CA PHE A 80 -0.58 -13.12 3.31
C PHE A 80 -0.37 -14.64 3.27
N LEU A 81 -0.58 -15.35 4.39
CA LEU A 81 -0.75 -16.81 4.40
C LEU A 81 -2.19 -17.25 4.10
N GLY A 82 -3.11 -16.31 3.86
CA GLY A 82 -4.53 -16.59 3.64
C GLY A 82 -5.22 -17.20 4.85
N LYS A 83 -4.71 -16.95 6.07
CA LYS A 83 -5.33 -17.45 7.30
C LYS A 83 -6.48 -16.54 7.72
N PRO A 84 -7.60 -17.10 8.23
CA PRO A 84 -8.61 -16.29 8.91
C PRO A 84 -8.02 -15.56 10.12
N ILE A 85 -8.30 -14.27 10.24
CA ILE A 85 -7.91 -13.40 11.35
C ILE A 85 -9.18 -12.91 12.02
N SER A 86 -9.30 -13.14 13.33
CA SER A 86 -10.43 -12.70 14.16
C SER A 86 -10.02 -11.83 15.35
N GLU A 87 -8.73 -11.59 15.51
CA GLU A 87 -8.15 -10.88 16.65
C GLU A 87 -7.38 -9.65 16.17
N ASN A 88 -7.31 -8.62 17.02
CA ASN A 88 -6.56 -7.39 16.78
C ASN A 88 -6.91 -6.68 15.45
N LEU A 89 -8.16 -6.80 14.98
CA LEU A 89 -8.61 -6.19 13.72
C LEU A 89 -8.49 -4.66 13.74
N THR A 90 -8.58 -4.03 14.91
CA THR A 90 -8.36 -2.58 15.09
C THR A 90 -6.96 -2.13 14.68
N ALA A 91 -5.95 -3.00 14.73
CA ALA A 91 -4.58 -2.66 14.35
C ALA A 91 -4.48 -2.28 12.86
N TRP A 92 -5.36 -2.82 12.01
CA TRP A 92 -5.41 -2.41 10.60
C TRP A 92 -5.84 -0.95 10.44
N SER A 93 -6.85 -0.50 11.21
CA SER A 93 -7.28 0.90 11.22
C SER A 93 -6.23 1.83 11.81
N GLU A 94 -5.47 1.39 12.81
CA GLU A 94 -4.35 2.19 13.35
C GLU A 94 -3.26 2.43 12.31
N ILE A 95 -2.89 1.39 11.56
CA ILE A 95 -1.93 1.48 10.46
C ILE A 95 -2.51 2.33 9.32
N GLY A 96 -3.77 2.09 8.94
CA GLY A 96 -4.48 2.86 7.91
C GLY A 96 -4.50 4.36 8.23
N GLY A 97 -4.87 4.72 9.46
CA GLY A 97 -4.82 6.09 9.95
C GLY A 97 -3.43 6.72 9.87
N ARG A 98 -2.37 5.96 10.21
CA ARG A 98 -0.98 6.44 10.09
C ARG A 98 -0.53 6.57 8.63
N LEU A 99 -0.95 5.69 7.72
CA LEU A 99 -0.67 5.84 6.29
C LEU A 99 -1.37 7.08 5.72
N ARG A 100 -2.62 7.32 6.12
CA ARG A 100 -3.43 8.45 5.65
C ARG A 100 -2.87 9.81 6.06
N SER A 101 -2.08 9.91 7.14
CA SER A 101 -1.43 11.18 7.49
C SER A 101 -0.50 11.68 6.37
N PHE A 102 0.02 10.78 5.53
CA PHE A 102 0.88 11.13 4.38
C PHE A 102 0.09 11.50 3.11
N PHE A 103 -1.24 11.26 3.06
CA PHE A 103 -2.03 11.40 1.83
C PHE A 103 -2.28 12.85 1.38
N GLY A 104 -1.78 13.82 2.15
CA GLY A 104 -1.63 15.21 1.70
C GLY A 104 -0.58 15.37 0.59
N ARG A 105 0.26 14.36 0.35
CA ARG A 105 1.27 14.29 -0.72
C ARG A 105 0.89 13.28 -1.80
N GLN A 106 1.63 13.27 -2.90
CA GLN A 106 1.54 12.20 -3.89
C GLN A 106 2.26 10.95 -3.37
N VAL A 107 1.48 9.97 -2.89
CA VAL A 107 2.00 8.74 -2.27
C VAL A 107 1.91 7.54 -3.19
N VAL A 108 2.87 6.63 -3.03
CA VAL A 108 2.87 5.28 -3.56
C VAL A 108 3.03 4.32 -2.37
N LEU A 109 2.21 3.27 -2.36
CA LEU A 109 2.23 2.26 -1.31
C LEU A 109 2.92 1.01 -1.83
N ALA A 110 3.70 0.35 -0.98
CA ALA A 110 4.08 -1.03 -1.22
C ALA A 110 2.96 -1.99 -0.77
N ARG A 111 3.14 -3.29 -1.00
CA ARG A 111 2.09 -4.30 -0.79
C ARG A 111 1.52 -4.27 0.62
N ASN A 112 2.35 -4.17 1.66
CA ASN A 112 1.87 -4.22 3.04
C ASN A 112 1.08 -2.97 3.42
N GLY A 113 1.51 -1.79 2.96
CA GLY A 113 0.78 -0.54 3.14
C GLY A 113 -0.56 -0.54 2.39
N ALA A 114 -0.54 -1.00 1.14
CA ALA A 114 -1.75 -1.14 0.32
C ALA A 114 -2.75 -2.14 0.93
N ALA A 115 -2.26 -3.23 1.53
CA ALA A 115 -3.12 -4.19 2.23
C ALA A 115 -3.85 -3.57 3.43
N ALA A 116 -3.17 -2.71 4.20
CA ALA A 116 -3.81 -2.03 5.33
C ALA A 116 -4.94 -1.11 4.88
N ILE A 117 -4.71 -0.33 3.83
CA ILE A 117 -5.75 0.50 3.21
C ILE A 117 -6.89 -0.36 2.64
N ALA A 118 -6.57 -1.47 1.99
CA ALA A 118 -7.58 -2.36 1.43
C ALA A 118 -8.48 -2.99 2.50
N VAL A 119 -7.91 -3.44 3.62
CA VAL A 119 -8.66 -4.00 4.75
C VAL A 119 -9.52 -2.92 5.41
N GLU A 120 -8.99 -1.72 5.61
CA GLU A 120 -9.76 -0.60 6.14
C GLU A 120 -10.96 -0.24 5.25
N ALA A 121 -10.78 -0.23 3.92
CA ALA A 121 -11.87 0.03 2.99
C ALA A 121 -12.96 -1.06 3.03
N VAL A 122 -12.59 -2.32 3.32
CA VAL A 122 -13.58 -3.38 3.59
C VAL A 122 -14.33 -3.13 4.90
N PHE A 123 -13.66 -2.63 5.95
CA PHE A 123 -14.35 -2.27 7.20
C PHE A 123 -15.36 -1.14 6.98
N GLU A 124 -14.99 -0.13 6.20
CA GLU A 124 -15.87 0.97 5.81
C GLU A 124 -17.10 0.47 5.03
N GLU A 125 -16.89 -0.39 4.02
CA GLU A 125 -17.96 -1.00 3.21
C GLU A 125 -18.94 -1.84 4.07
N LEU A 126 -18.43 -2.53 5.10
CA LEU A 126 -19.25 -3.28 6.05
C LEU A 126 -19.92 -2.41 7.12
N GLY A 127 -19.55 -1.13 7.22
CA GLY A 127 -20.03 -0.22 8.26
C GLY A 127 -19.45 -0.50 9.65
N GLY A 128 -18.31 -1.19 9.75
CA GLY A 128 -17.65 -1.50 11.01
C GLY A 128 -16.65 -2.65 10.93
N LEU A 129 -16.10 -3.03 12.09
CA LEU A 129 -15.17 -4.16 12.19
C LEU A 129 -15.90 -5.49 11.97
N PRO A 130 -15.47 -6.33 11.01
CA PRO A 130 -16.00 -7.68 10.85
C PRO A 130 -15.54 -8.57 12.02
N LYS A 131 -16.14 -9.76 12.14
CA LYS A 131 -15.67 -10.79 13.09
C LYS A 131 -14.42 -11.50 12.59
N THR A 132 -14.30 -11.64 11.28
CA THR A 132 -13.22 -12.35 10.61
C THR A 132 -12.84 -11.69 9.30
N ILE A 133 -11.54 -11.67 8.99
CA ILE A 133 -11.03 -11.36 7.65
C ILE A 133 -10.08 -12.43 7.16
N ARG A 134 -9.99 -12.60 5.85
CA ARG A 134 -9.02 -13.48 5.19
C ARG A 134 -8.68 -12.94 3.81
N LEU A 135 -7.39 -12.90 3.48
CA LEU A 135 -6.96 -12.69 2.10
C LEU A 135 -7.18 -13.97 1.30
N LEU A 136 -7.86 -13.86 0.17
CA LEU A 136 -8.06 -14.96 -0.78
C LEU A 136 -7.04 -14.89 -1.90
N SER A 137 -6.81 -13.69 -2.44
CA SER A 137 -5.79 -13.48 -3.47
C SER A 137 -5.22 -12.08 -3.41
N TYR A 138 -3.99 -11.96 -3.90
CA TYR A 138 -3.31 -10.69 -4.12
C TYR A 138 -2.54 -10.76 -5.42
N ARG A 139 -2.65 -9.70 -6.23
CA ARG A 139 -1.87 -9.53 -7.45
C ARG A 139 -1.62 -8.04 -7.75
N PRO A 140 -0.48 -7.70 -8.35
CA PRO A 140 -0.27 -6.38 -8.93
C PRO A 140 -0.95 -6.29 -10.31
N GLY A 141 -1.60 -5.16 -10.58
CA GLY A 141 -1.97 -4.71 -11.92
C GLY A 141 -1.19 -3.43 -12.28
N HIS A 142 -1.40 -2.90 -13.49
CA HIS A 142 -0.77 -1.67 -13.92
C HIS A 142 -1.68 -0.45 -13.68
N ILE A 143 -1.09 0.68 -13.29
CA ILE A 143 -1.81 1.96 -13.26
C ILE A 143 -2.15 2.36 -14.70
N GLY A 144 -3.37 2.81 -14.94
CA GLY A 144 -3.85 3.17 -16.29
C GLY A 144 -4.41 2.01 -17.10
N ASP A 145 -4.43 0.79 -16.57
CA ASP A 145 -5.22 -0.30 -17.15
C ASP A 145 -6.72 0.02 -17.02
N ASP A 146 -7.41 0.16 -18.15
CA ASP A 146 -8.86 0.43 -18.27
C ASP A 146 -9.76 -0.71 -17.77
N GLU A 147 -9.16 -1.81 -17.29
CA GLU A 147 -9.89 -2.94 -16.74
C GLU A 147 -10.64 -2.51 -15.48
N ARG A 148 -11.98 -2.50 -15.57
CA ARG A 148 -12.85 -2.17 -14.44
C ARG A 148 -12.73 -3.25 -13.37
N ILE A 149 -12.79 -2.84 -12.11
CA ILE A 149 -12.68 -3.75 -10.97
C ILE A 149 -13.65 -4.95 -11.05
N GLY A 150 -14.84 -4.79 -11.63
CA GLY A 150 -15.83 -5.87 -11.78
C GLY A 150 -15.53 -6.88 -12.89
N ASP A 151 -14.76 -6.48 -13.90
CA ASP A 151 -14.46 -7.32 -15.07
C ASP A 151 -13.22 -8.19 -14.86
N MET A 152 -12.41 -7.87 -13.83
CA MET A 152 -11.19 -8.61 -13.52
C MET A 152 -11.49 -10.09 -13.19
N PRO A 153 -10.69 -11.04 -13.68
CA PRO A 153 -10.83 -12.44 -13.33
C PRO A 153 -10.58 -12.63 -11.82
N GLN A 154 -11.31 -13.58 -11.22
CA GLN A 154 -10.98 -14.04 -9.87
C GLN A 154 -9.63 -14.74 -9.86
N SER A 155 -8.92 -14.66 -8.74
CA SER A 155 -7.67 -15.37 -8.54
C SER A 155 -7.71 -16.08 -7.19
N ASP A 156 -6.98 -17.19 -7.10
CA ASP A 156 -6.72 -17.95 -5.88
C ASP A 156 -5.25 -17.85 -5.44
N SER A 157 -4.47 -16.99 -6.09
CA SER A 157 -3.04 -16.83 -5.84
C SER A 157 -2.73 -15.59 -5.02
N ILE A 158 -1.82 -15.73 -4.05
CA ILE A 158 -1.24 -14.62 -3.30
C ILE A 158 0.17 -14.42 -3.85
N GLN A 159 0.33 -13.46 -4.76
CA GLN A 159 1.60 -13.19 -5.43
C GLN A 159 2.63 -12.50 -4.51
N GLU A 160 3.89 -12.56 -4.89
CA GLU A 160 5.00 -11.92 -4.17
C GLU A 160 4.97 -10.38 -4.25
N ASN A 161 5.82 -9.74 -3.44
CA ASN A 161 6.02 -8.30 -3.47
C ASN A 161 6.53 -7.84 -4.84
N VAL A 162 5.99 -6.73 -5.32
CA VAL A 162 6.57 -6.04 -6.47
C VAL A 162 7.87 -5.34 -6.02
N PRO A 163 8.96 -5.42 -6.78
CA PRO A 163 10.17 -4.65 -6.48
C PRO A 163 9.88 -3.15 -6.37
N THR A 164 10.51 -2.46 -5.42
CA THR A 164 10.36 -1.01 -5.23
C THR A 164 10.53 -0.22 -6.52
N LEU A 165 11.46 -0.64 -7.37
CA LEU A 165 11.72 -0.02 -8.67
C LEU A 165 10.48 0.09 -9.55
N ASN A 166 9.48 -0.77 -9.40
CA ASN A 166 8.31 -0.79 -10.27
C ASN A 166 7.06 -0.17 -9.63
N LEU A 167 7.12 0.24 -8.35
CA LEU A 167 5.92 0.62 -7.58
C LEU A 167 5.18 1.84 -8.15
N GLY A 168 5.87 2.74 -8.87
CA GLY A 168 5.27 3.92 -9.51
C GLY A 168 4.27 3.59 -10.61
N TYR A 169 4.15 2.32 -10.99
CA TYR A 169 3.22 1.85 -12.02
C TYR A 169 2.26 0.75 -11.51
N VAL A 170 2.19 0.52 -10.20
CA VAL A 170 1.46 -0.62 -9.63
C VAL A 170 0.14 -0.18 -9.04
N ARG A 171 -0.93 -0.86 -9.47
CA ARG A 171 -2.22 -0.90 -8.79
C ARG A 171 -2.30 -2.22 -8.03
N HIS A 172 -2.44 -2.19 -6.71
CA HIS A 172 -2.59 -3.41 -5.92
C HIS A 172 -4.03 -3.90 -5.98
N ILE A 173 -4.22 -5.21 -6.22
CA ILE A 173 -5.55 -5.84 -6.31
C ILE A 173 -5.63 -6.94 -5.26
N PHE A 174 -6.59 -6.82 -4.35
CA PHE A 174 -6.85 -7.78 -3.28
C PHE A 174 -8.25 -8.38 -3.43
N GLU A 175 -8.37 -9.68 -3.18
CA GLU A 175 -9.67 -10.31 -2.94
C GLU A 175 -9.72 -10.75 -1.48
N ILE A 176 -10.64 -10.17 -0.73
CA ILE A 176 -10.73 -10.28 0.73
C ILE A 176 -12.09 -10.85 1.08
N GLU A 177 -12.10 -11.91 1.87
CA GLU A 177 -13.30 -12.39 2.54
C GLU A 177 -13.41 -11.73 3.92
N ALA A 178 -14.57 -11.16 4.22
CA ALA A 178 -14.91 -10.65 5.54
C ALA A 178 -16.31 -11.13 5.93
N ASP A 179 -16.41 -11.87 7.03
CA ASP A 179 -17.66 -12.48 7.52
C ASP A 179 -18.45 -13.26 6.44
N GLY A 180 -17.72 -13.98 5.58
CA GLY A 180 -18.29 -14.75 4.47
C GLY A 180 -18.63 -13.95 3.22
N VAL A 181 -18.52 -12.62 3.27
CA VAL A 181 -18.74 -11.71 2.15
C VAL A 181 -17.42 -11.50 1.40
N LEU A 182 -17.47 -11.66 0.07
CA LEU A 182 -16.32 -11.48 -0.80
C LEU A 182 -16.22 -10.04 -1.29
N HIS A 183 -15.05 -9.45 -1.18
CA HIS A 183 -14.74 -8.11 -1.65
C HIS A 183 -13.54 -8.18 -2.58
N ARG A 184 -13.57 -7.40 -3.66
CA ARG A 184 -12.38 -7.04 -4.43
C ARG A 184 -12.04 -5.60 -4.11
N VAL A 185 -10.77 -5.34 -3.86
CA VAL A 185 -10.28 -4.01 -3.52
C VAL A 185 -9.10 -3.67 -4.40
N THR A 186 -9.14 -2.51 -5.05
CA THR A 186 -7.99 -1.93 -5.74
C THR A 186 -7.41 -0.79 -4.90
N VAL A 187 -6.09 -0.71 -4.81
CA VAL A 187 -5.38 0.38 -4.14
C VAL A 187 -4.30 0.92 -5.08
N ASP A 188 -4.39 2.21 -5.39
CA ASP A 188 -3.46 2.96 -6.21
C ASP A 188 -3.07 4.26 -5.47
N GLY A 189 -1.92 4.22 -4.79
CA GLY A 189 -1.49 5.29 -3.89
C GLY A 189 -2.55 5.57 -2.82
N LYS A 190 -3.16 6.76 -2.89
CA LYS A 190 -4.24 7.19 -1.98
C LYS A 190 -5.65 6.82 -2.47
N ASN A 191 -5.79 6.34 -3.71
CA ASN A 191 -7.07 5.98 -4.30
C ASN A 191 -7.40 4.53 -3.94
N THR A 192 -8.65 4.27 -3.59
CA THR A 192 -9.12 2.93 -3.23
C THR A 192 -10.52 2.71 -3.75
N GLU A 193 -10.75 1.58 -4.41
CA GLU A 193 -12.08 1.16 -4.85
C GLU A 193 -12.41 -0.20 -4.26
N VAL A 194 -13.63 -0.36 -3.77
CA VAL A 194 -14.14 -1.61 -3.20
C VAL A 194 -15.34 -2.07 -4.00
N LEU A 195 -15.35 -3.36 -4.35
CA LEU A 195 -16.47 -4.02 -4.99
C LEU A 195 -16.85 -5.27 -4.20
N LYS A 196 -18.09 -5.31 -3.72
CA LYS A 196 -18.68 -6.53 -3.18
C LYS A 196 -18.97 -7.52 -4.31
N LEU A 197 -18.38 -8.70 -4.24
CA LEU A 197 -18.55 -9.75 -5.24
C LEU A 197 -19.77 -10.61 -4.88
N GLN A 198 -20.56 -10.96 -5.90
CA GLN A 198 -21.59 -12.00 -5.75
C GLN A 198 -20.90 -13.36 -5.74
N ARG A 199 -21.28 -14.24 -4.79
CA ARG A 199 -20.86 -15.65 -4.85
C ARG A 199 -21.47 -16.26 -6.11
N SER A 200 -20.63 -16.76 -7.02
CA SER A 200 -21.08 -17.66 -8.07
C SER A 200 -21.67 -18.91 -7.38
N ILE A 201 -22.96 -19.14 -7.61
CA ILE A 201 -23.70 -20.33 -7.13
C ILE A 201 -23.27 -21.54 -7.95
#